data_AF-A0A4R5TN55-F1
#
_entry.id   AF-A0A4R5TN55-F1
#
_cell.length_a   1.000
_cell.length_b   1.000
_cell.length_c   1.000
_cell.angle_alpha   90.00
_cell.angle_beta   90.00
_cell.angle_gamma   90.00
#
_symmetry.space_group_name_H-M   'P 1'
#
loop_
_entity.id
_entity.type
_entity.pdbx_description
1 polymer ?
#
loop_
_entity_poly.entity_id
_entity_poly.type
_entity_poly.pdbx_seq_one_letter_code
_entity_poly.pdbx_strand_id
1 'polypeptide(L)' 'MLNFYADAAVLAGEAAVHNELPLPAIVYPLIVGGFLLLLMIVTVSFSNLGHRHQATREHLDPHKQHPNKHDHGEATRR' A
#
# COMPACT_ATOMS: atom_id res chain seq x y z
N MET A 1 -1.13 16.78 -53.83
CA MET A 1 -2.31 15.94 -53.51
C MET A 1 -1.95 14.49 -53.24
N LEU A 2 -0.98 13.87 -53.94
CA LEU A 2 -0.51 12.50 -53.65
C LEU A 2 -0.04 12.27 -52.20
N ASN A 3 0.68 13.23 -51.61
CA ASN A 3 1.23 13.11 -50.26
C ASN A 3 0.15 12.99 -49.18
N PHE A 4 -1.03 13.59 -49.39
CA PHE A 4 -2.12 13.55 -48.41
C PHE A 4 -2.73 12.15 -48.31
N TYR A 5 -2.79 11.43 -49.43
CA TYR A 5 -3.26 10.04 -49.47
C TYR A 5 -2.21 9.07 -48.93
N ALA A 6 -0.92 9.36 -49.13
CA ALA A 6 0.17 8.59 -48.56
C ALA A 6 0.20 8.72 -47.03
N ASP A 7 0.06 9.93 -46.49
CA ASP A 7 -0.01 10.17 -45.04
C ASP A 7 -1.26 9.52 -44.43
N ALA A 8 -2.41 9.62 -45.10
CA ALA A 8 -3.63 8.94 -44.66
C ALA A 8 -3.50 7.41 -44.70
N ALA A 9 -2.81 6.85 -45.70
CA ALA A 9 -2.57 5.41 -45.81
C ALA A 9 -1.56 4.91 -44.76
N VAL A 10 -0.54 5.70 -44.44
CA VAL A 10 0.42 5.40 -43.36
C VAL A 10 -0.28 5.48 -42.00
N LEU A 11 -1.06 6.52 -41.73
CA LEU A 11 -1.83 6.66 -40.49
C LEU A 11 -2.88 5.54 -40.33
N ALA A 12 -3.55 5.16 -41.42
CA ALA A 12 -4.47 4.02 -41.43
C ALA A 12 -3.72 2.67 -41.26
N GLY A 13 -2.51 2.55 -41.80
CA GLY A 13 -1.64 1.37 -41.64
C GLY A 13 -1.09 1.23 -40.22
N GLU A 14 -0.72 2.33 -39.57
CA GLU A 14 -0.31 2.38 -38.17
C GLU A 14 -1.50 2.09 -37.24
N ALA A 15 -2.69 2.61 -37.55
CA ALA A 15 -3.93 2.27 -36.86
C ALA A 15 -4.36 0.80 -37.10
N ALA A 16 -4.02 0.22 -38.25
CA ALA A 16 -4.33 -1.17 -38.59
C ALA A 16 -3.43 -2.19 -37.86
N VAL A 17 -2.32 -1.76 -37.26
CA VAL A 17 -1.61 -2.56 -36.24
C VAL A 17 -2.31 -2.36 -34.89
N HIS A 18 -3.61 -2.64 -34.85
CA HIS A 18 -4.31 -2.85 -33.60
C HIS A 18 -3.78 -4.15 -32.98
N ASN A 19 -2.76 -4.02 -32.13
CA ASN A 19 -2.49 -5.05 -31.13
C ASN A 19 -3.68 -5.01 -30.16
N GLU A 20 -4.71 -5.78 -30.49
CA GLU A 20 -5.83 -5.98 -29.60
C GLU A 20 -5.30 -6.46 -28.26
N LEU A 21 -5.60 -5.70 -27.22
CA LEU A 21 -5.28 -6.11 -25.86
C LEU A 21 -5.99 -7.46 -25.61
N PRO A 22 -5.31 -8.46 -25.04
CA PRO A 22 -5.92 -9.77 -24.74
C PRO A 22 -7.21 -9.69 -23.91
N LEU A 23 -7.38 -8.58 -23.18
CA LEU A 23 -8.55 -8.27 -22.39
C LEU A 23 -8.98 -6.81 -22.63
N PRO A 24 -10.26 -6.46 -22.38
CA PRO A 24 -10.71 -5.07 -22.46
C PRO A 24 -9.84 -4.13 -21.62
N ALA A 25 -9.55 -2.93 -22.13
CA ALA A 25 -8.65 -1.96 -21.50
C ALA A 25 -9.02 -1.61 -20.04
N ILE A 26 -10.31 -1.69 -19.69
CA ILE A 26 -10.81 -1.44 -18.33
C ILE A 26 -10.39 -2.51 -17.30
N VAL A 27 -10.05 -3.72 -17.75
CA VAL A 27 -9.72 -4.84 -16.86
C VAL A 27 -8.39 -4.60 -16.15
N TYR A 28 -7.41 -3.99 -16.84
CA TYR A 28 -6.08 -3.71 -16.29
C TYR A 28 -6.11 -2.81 -15.04
N PRO A 29 -6.73 -1.61 -15.05
CA PRO A 29 -6.82 -0.78 -13.85
C PRO A 29 -7.70 -1.40 -12.76
N LEU A 30 -8.71 -2.21 -13.11
CA LEU A 30 -9.50 -2.94 -12.12
C LEU A 30 -8.68 -3.99 -11.37
N ILE A 31 -7.83 -4.75 -12.07
CA ILE A 31 -6.93 -5.73 -11.45
C ILE A 31 -5.94 -5.03 -10.53
N VAL A 32 -5.25 -4.00 -11.03
CA VAL A 32 -4.23 -3.28 -10.25
C VAL A 32 -4.87 -2.55 -9.07
N GLY A 33 -5.98 -1.85 -9.29
CA GLY A 33 -6.72 -1.15 -8.25
C GLY A 33 -7.30 -2.11 -7.20
N GLY A 34 -7.87 -3.24 -7.62
CA GLY A 34 -8.38 -4.28 -6.73
C GLY A 34 -7.27 -4.92 -5.90
N PHE A 35 -6.11 -5.18 -6.50
CA PHE A 35 -4.94 -5.70 -5.80
C PHE A 35 -4.40 -4.71 -4.76
N LEU A 36 -4.27 -3.42 -5.12
CA LEU A 36 -3.83 -2.39 -4.17
C LEU A 36 -4.85 -2.17 -3.05
N LEU A 37 -6.14 -2.22 -3.35
CA LEU A 37 -7.21 -2.14 -2.34
C LEU A 37 -7.14 -3.34 -1.37
N LEU A 38 -6.92 -4.55 -1.89
CA LEU A 38 -6.72 -5.75 -1.07
C LEU A 38 -5.51 -5.58 -0.14
N LEU A 39 -4.36 -5.13 -0.66
CA LEU A 39 -3.17 -4.88 0.15
C LEU A 39 -3.42 -3.82 1.23
N MET A 40 -4.15 -2.75 0.91
CA MET A 40 -4.54 -1.73 1.89
C MET A 40 -5.37 -2.35 3.02
N ILE A 41 -6.38 -3.17 2.70
CA ILE A 41 -7.20 -3.86 3.70
C ILE A 41 -6.33 -4.76 4.59
N VAL A 42 -5.40 -5.51 3.99
CA VAL A 42 -4.46 -6.36 4.73
C VAL A 42 -3.62 -5.51 5.69
N THR A 43 -3.03 -4.39 5.24
CA THR A 43 -2.27 -3.48 6.11
C THR A 43 -3.11 -2.93 7.25
N VAL A 44 -4.32 -2.46 6.97
CA VAL A 44 -5.24 -1.93 7.98
C VAL A 44 -5.64 -3.01 8.99
N SER A 45 -5.76 -4.27 8.59
CA SER A 45 -6.08 -5.36 9.51
C SER A 45 -5.08 -5.49 10.66
N PHE A 46 -3.80 -5.18 10.43
CA PHE A 46 -2.76 -5.17 11.46
C PHE A 46 -2.76 -3.91 12.34
N SER A 47 -3.37 -2.81 11.90
CA SER A 47 -3.42 -1.56 12.68
C SER A 47 -4.22 -1.73 13.99
N ASN A 48 -5.17 -2.67 14.04
CA ASN A 48 -5.99 -2.91 15.22
C ASN A 48 -5.22 -3.61 16.36
N LEU A 49 -4.07 -4.24 16.10
CA LEU A 49 -3.28 -4.88 17.16
C LEU A 49 -2.53 -3.85 18.02
N GLY A 50 -2.03 -2.78 17.40
CA GLY A 50 -1.30 -1.70 18.09
C GLY A 50 -2.19 -0.79 18.94
N HIS A 51 -3.43 -0.55 18.52
CA HIS A 51 -4.37 0.33 19.24
C HIS A 51 -5.02 -0.29 20.48
N ARG A 52 -4.83 -1.59 20.72
CA ARG A 52 -5.41 -2.30 21.89
C ARG A 52 -4.60 -2.14 23.16
N HIS A 53 -3.36 -1.69 23.06
CA HIS A 53 -2.49 -1.49 24.22
C HIS A 53 -2.56 -0.02 24.65
N GLN A 54 -3.34 0.26 25.69
CA GLN A 54 -3.25 1.53 26.38
C GLN A 54 -1.96 1.55 27.20
N ALA A 55 -1.18 2.63 27.09
CA ALA A 55 -0.01 2.84 27.92
C ALA A 55 -0.44 2.82 29.40
N THR A 56 -0.14 1.71 30.08
CA THR A 56 -0.41 1.54 31.50
C THR A 56 0.86 1.91 32.25
N ARG A 57 0.72 2.68 33.32
CA ARG A 57 1.85 2.97 34.21
C ARG A 57 2.40 1.66 34.75
N GLU A 58 3.70 1.40 34.56
CA GLU A 58 4.35 0.22 35.12
C GLU A 58 4.13 0.18 36.64
N HIS A 59 3.72 -0.97 37.16
CA HIS A 59 3.59 -1.17 38.59
C HIS A 59 4.98 -1.23 39.22
N LEU A 60 5.17 -0.52 40.33
CA LEU A 60 6.40 -0.61 41.12
C LEU A 60 6.50 -2.01 41.72
N ASP A 61 7.22 -2.92 41.06
CA ASP A 61 7.50 -4.26 41.59
C ASP A 61 8.58 -4.19 42.69
N PRO A 62 8.23 -4.47 43.97
CA PRO A 62 9.19 -4.47 45.07
C PRO A 62 10.26 -5.58 44.95
N HIS A 63 10.02 -6.58 44.11
CA HIS A 63 10.90 -7.71 43.87
C HIS A 63 11.69 -7.60 42.57
N LYS A 64 11.71 -6.43 41.93
CA LYS A 64 12.50 -6.18 40.71
C LYS A 64 13.99 -6.28 41.01
N GLN A 65 14.59 -7.43 40.72
CA GLN A 65 16.01 -7.73 41.00
C GLN A 65 16.98 -7.21 39.92
N HIS A 66 16.47 -6.88 38.74
CA HIS A 66 17.29 -6.36 37.64
C HIS A 66 16.85 -4.95 37.25
N PRO A 67 17.78 -3.98 37.20
CA PRO A 67 17.46 -2.63 36.75
C PRO A 67 17.03 -2.66 35.27
N ASN A 68 15.90 -2.03 34.97
CA ASN A 68 15.47 -1.80 33.59
C ASN A 68 16.43 -0.79 32.94
N LYS A 69 17.10 -1.18 31.86
CA LYS A 69 18.02 -0.28 31.10
C LYS A 69 17.28 0.79 30.30
N HIS A 70 15.95 0.69 30.23
CA HIS A 70 15.06 1.66 29.60
C HIS A 70 14.08 2.26 30.63
N ASP A 71 14.53 2.43 31.88
CA ASP A 71 13.71 3.07 32.90
C ASP A 71 13.39 4.53 32.49
N HIS A 72 12.10 4.86 32.47
CA HIS A 72 11.58 6.19 32.12
C HIS A 72 11.34 7.07 33.36
N GLY A 73 12.02 6.77 34.48
CA GLY A 73 11.87 7.49 35.75
C GLY A 73 10.76 6.92 36.62
N GLU A 74 10.44 5.65 36.44
CA GLU A 74 9.35 4.97 37.14
C GLU A 74 9.72 4.70 38.59
N ALA A 75 10.99 4.42 38.88
CA ALA A 75 11.51 4.24 40.25
C ALA A 75 11.54 5.54 41.08
N THR A 76 11.40 6.72 40.46
CA THR A 76 11.64 8.03 41.11
C THR A 76 10.36 8.83 41.38
N ARG A 77 9.20 8.47 40.81
CA ARG A 77 7.93 9.14 41.09
C ARG A 77 7.29 8.61 42.38
N ARG A 78 7.62 9.24 43.51
CA ARG A 78 6.83 9.16 44.75
C ARG A 78 5.55 9.99 44.65
#